data_AF-A0A2D9CGM1-F1
#
_entry.id   AF-A0A2D9CGM1-F1
#
_cell.length_a   1.000
_cell.length_b   1.000
_cell.length_c   1.000
_cell.angle_alpha   90.00
_cell.angle_beta   90.00
_cell.angle_gamma   90.00
#
_symmetry.space_group_name_H-M   'P 1'
#
loop_
_entity.id
_entity.type
_entity.pdbx_description
1 polymer ?
#
loop_
_entity_poly.entity_id
_entity_poly.type
_entity_poly.pdbx_seq_one_letter_code
_entity_poly.pdbx_strand_id
1 'polypeptide(L)'
;MEGRYSIVNSALSLKNAIADITAAWVEHKWLRIKIECGKRTLPQNALKSVWYKDIADFRGDVTAKDVERECKLGYGVPILRRDIATNWVYEQSIDKLPHEKKLIVMDRFAVTSIMSAKEKKEYLTCMQNDYPFLSNEV
;
A
#
# COMPACT_ATOMS: atom_id res chain seq x y z
N MET A 1 -3.74 22.19 18.27
CA MET A 1 -4.81 21.34 18.83
C MET A 1 -4.75 20.01 18.10
N GLU A 2 -4.19 18.99 18.73
CA GLU A 2 -4.18 17.64 18.16
C GLU A 2 -5.60 17.07 18.20
N GLY A 3 -6.14 16.73 17.03
CA GLY A 3 -7.42 16.02 16.93
C GLY A 3 -7.22 14.57 17.33
N ARG A 4 -8.02 14.09 18.29
CA ARG A 4 -8.07 12.67 18.65
C ARG A 4 -8.98 11.93 17.66
N TYR A 5 -8.47 10.87 17.04
CA TYR A 5 -9.24 10.02 16.13
C TYR A 5 -9.68 8.74 16.85
N SER A 6 -10.94 8.36 16.69
CA SER A 6 -11.51 7.12 17.23
C SER A 6 -11.97 6.23 16.08
N ILE A 7 -11.46 5.00 16.01
CA ILE A 7 -11.89 4.01 15.01
C ILE A 7 -13.16 3.33 15.54
N VAL A 8 -14.28 3.52 14.84
CA VAL A 8 -15.55 2.91 15.17
C VAL A 8 -15.87 1.79 14.17
N ASN A 9 -15.63 0.54 14.57
CA ASN A 9 -15.79 -0.65 13.72
C ASN A 9 -16.67 -1.74 14.35
N SER A 10 -17.18 -1.50 15.55
CA SER A 10 -17.99 -2.43 16.34
C SER A 10 -18.96 -1.67 17.22
N ALA A 11 -20.06 -2.33 17.61
CA ALA A 11 -21.04 -1.74 18.53
C ALA A 11 -20.41 -1.28 19.86
N LEU A 12 -19.37 -1.98 20.34
CA LEU A 12 -18.63 -1.59 21.54
C LEU A 12 -17.81 -0.31 21.31
N SER A 13 -17.06 -0.22 20.21
CA SER A 13 -16.30 0.99 19.87
C SER A 13 -17.19 2.22 19.66
N LEU A 14 -18.42 2.02 19.15
CA LEU A 14 -19.41 3.09 19.00
C LEU A 14 -19.87 3.60 20.37
N LYS A 15 -20.19 2.70 21.30
CA LYS A 15 -20.59 3.07 22.66
C LYS A 15 -19.50 3.86 23.38
N ASN A 16 -18.25 3.42 23.26
CA ASN A 16 -17.10 4.11 23.87
C ASN A 16 -16.90 5.50 23.28
N ALA A 17 -16.98 5.64 21.95
CA ALA A 17 -16.85 6.94 21.29
C ALA A 17 -17.95 7.93 21.73
N ILE A 18 -19.19 7.46 21.90
CA ILE A 18 -20.29 8.28 22.42
C ILE A 18 -20.02 8.73 23.86
N ALA A 19 -19.52 7.83 24.70
CA ALA A 19 -19.17 8.17 26.09
C ALA A 19 -18.07 9.25 26.15
N ASP A 20 -17.03 9.11 25.33
CA ASP A 20 -15.93 10.09 25.26
C ASP A 20 -16.41 11.46 24.78
N ILE A 21 -17.25 11.50 23.74
CA ILE A 21 -17.85 12.75 23.24
C ILE A 21 -18.69 13.41 24.35
N THR A 22 -19.46 12.60 25.08
CA THR A 22 -20.32 13.09 26.18
C THR A 22 -19.48 13.69 27.31
N ALA A 23 -18.41 13.01 27.71
CA ALA A 23 -17.48 13.50 28.73
C ALA A 23 -16.80 14.82 28.30
N ALA A 24 -16.30 14.89 27.07
CA ALA A 24 -15.64 16.08 26.54
C ALA A 24 -16.60 17.28 26.44
N TRP A 25 -17.88 17.04 26.17
CA TRP A 25 -18.91 18.09 26.17
C TRP A 25 -19.19 18.62 27.58
N VAL A 26 -19.25 17.74 28.57
CA VAL A 26 -19.47 18.14 29.97
C VAL A 26 -18.36 19.07 30.45
N GLU A 27 -17.10 18.75 30.10
CA GLU A 27 -15.92 19.51 30.52
C GLU A 27 -15.77 20.84 29.79
N HIS A 28 -15.87 20.85 28.46
CA HIS A 28 -15.47 22.02 27.66
C HIS A 28 -16.65 22.81 27.09
N LYS A 29 -17.88 22.28 27.13
CA LYS A 29 -19.12 22.90 26.60
C LYS A 29 -19.08 23.31 25.12
N TRP A 30 -18.01 22.96 24.41
CA TRP A 30 -17.83 23.21 22.99
C TRP A 30 -16.91 22.14 22.39
N LEU A 31 -17.35 21.53 21.28
CA LEU A 31 -16.61 20.48 20.59
C LEU A 31 -16.69 20.69 19.08
N ARG A 32 -15.58 20.48 18.38
CA ARG A 32 -15.55 20.37 16.92
C ARG A 32 -15.43 18.89 16.55
N ILE A 33 -16.51 18.29 16.04
CA ILE A 33 -16.56 16.88 15.65
C ILE A 33 -16.44 16.78 14.12
N LYS A 34 -15.54 15.93 13.64
CA LYS A 34 -15.45 15.54 12.23
C LYS A 34 -15.73 14.04 12.14
N ILE A 35 -16.74 13.65 11.37
CA ILE A 35 -17.10 12.25 11.14
C ILE A 35 -16.79 11.93 9.68
N GLU A 36 -15.91 10.97 9.45
CA GLU A 36 -15.56 10.50 8.11
C GLU A 36 -16.03 9.05 7.96
N CYS A 37 -17.00 8.84 7.08
CA CYS A 37 -17.49 7.51 6.71
C CYS A 37 -16.77 7.09 5.43
N GLY A 38 -15.75 6.24 5.54
CA GLY A 38 -15.02 5.69 4.41
C GLY A 38 -14.87 4.17 4.49
N LYS A 39 -14.52 3.53 3.37
CA LYS A 39 -13.98 2.16 3.43
C LYS A 39 -12.70 2.24 4.26
N ARG A 40 -12.55 1.32 5.23
CA ARG A 40 -11.32 1.15 6.02
C ARG A 40 -10.15 1.26 5.04
N THR A 41 -9.38 2.35 5.11
CA THR A 41 -8.25 2.55 4.19
C THR A 41 -7.42 1.30 4.33
N LEU A 42 -7.42 0.43 3.31
CA LEU A 42 -6.59 -0.76 3.35
C LEU A 42 -5.18 -0.22 3.58
N PRO A 43 -4.45 -0.67 4.61
CA PRO A 43 -3.05 -0.32 4.73
C PRO A 43 -2.44 -0.55 3.35
N GLN A 44 -1.65 0.37 2.80
CA GLN A 44 -1.14 0.28 1.42
C GLN A 44 -0.48 -1.09 1.11
N ASN A 45 -0.03 -1.82 2.15
CA ASN A 45 0.42 -3.22 2.06
C ASN A 45 -0.67 -4.24 1.65
N ALA A 46 -1.89 -4.06 2.13
CA ALA A 46 -3.03 -4.89 1.76
C ALA A 46 -3.53 -4.54 0.35
N LEU A 47 -3.48 -3.26 -0.04
CA LEU A 47 -3.93 -2.82 -1.38
C LEU A 47 -3.12 -3.46 -2.52
N LYS A 48 -1.78 -3.41 -2.45
CA LYS A 48 -0.91 -4.05 -3.46
C LYS A 48 -1.21 -5.55 -3.62
N SER A 49 -1.47 -6.24 -2.50
CA SER A 49 -1.70 -7.70 -2.50
C SER A 49 -3.05 -8.05 -3.13
N VAL A 50 -4.07 -7.22 -2.91
CA VAL A 50 -5.37 -7.32 -3.58
C VAL A 50 -5.19 -7.10 -5.09
N TRP A 51 -4.47 -6.06 -5.48
CA TRP A 51 -4.26 -5.75 -6.90
C TRP A 51 -3.48 -6.82 -7.66
N TYR A 52 -2.50 -7.48 -7.04
CA TYR A 52 -1.83 -8.62 -7.68
C TYR A 52 -2.81 -9.73 -8.03
N LYS A 53 -3.79 -9.97 -7.16
CA LYS A 53 -4.86 -10.93 -7.42
C LYS A 53 -5.79 -10.46 -8.52
N ASP A 54 -6.25 -9.21 -8.47
CA ASP A 54 -7.17 -8.67 -9.49
C ASP A 54 -6.54 -8.67 -10.90
N ILE A 55 -5.24 -8.36 -11.00
CA ILE A 55 -4.49 -8.43 -12.26
C ILE A 55 -4.35 -9.89 -12.73
N ALA A 56 -4.02 -10.81 -11.81
CA ALA A 56 -3.91 -12.23 -12.16
C ALA A 56 -5.23 -12.80 -12.65
N ASP A 57 -6.34 -12.49 -11.97
CA ASP A 57 -7.70 -12.89 -12.35
C ASP A 57 -8.10 -12.27 -13.70
N PHE A 58 -7.70 -11.01 -13.98
CA PHE A 58 -7.94 -10.35 -15.27
C PHE A 58 -7.17 -10.99 -16.43
N ARG A 59 -5.90 -11.38 -16.21
CA ARG A 59 -5.06 -12.00 -17.24
C ARG A 59 -5.39 -13.47 -17.47
N GLY A 60 -5.76 -14.20 -16.41
CA GLY A 60 -6.24 -15.59 -16.46
C GLY A 60 -5.17 -16.66 -16.72
N ASP A 61 -3.93 -16.28 -17.03
CA ASP A 61 -2.82 -17.18 -17.38
C ASP A 61 -1.67 -17.17 -16.37
N VAL A 62 -1.67 -16.22 -15.42
CA VAL A 62 -0.61 -16.03 -14.43
C VAL A 62 -1.14 -16.07 -13.00
N THR A 63 -0.27 -16.37 -12.05
CA THR A 63 -0.64 -16.31 -10.63
C THR A 63 -0.41 -14.91 -10.05
N ALA A 64 -1.08 -14.59 -8.93
CA ALA A 64 -0.83 -13.34 -8.20
C ALA A 64 0.66 -13.16 -7.82
N LYS A 65 1.39 -14.27 -7.62
CA LYS A 65 2.81 -14.23 -7.30
C LYS A 65 3.67 -13.89 -8.52
N ASP A 66 3.27 -14.33 -9.71
CA ASP A 66 3.94 -13.95 -10.95
C ASP A 66 3.74 -12.46 -11.23
N VAL A 67 2.51 -11.97 -11.05
CA VAL A 67 2.20 -10.53 -11.11
C VAL A 67 3.02 -9.75 -10.07
N GLU A 68 3.14 -10.25 -8.83
CA GLU A 68 3.97 -9.60 -7.80
C GLU A 68 5.43 -9.46 -8.27
N ARG A 69 6.03 -10.51 -8.84
CA ARG A 69 7.42 -10.49 -9.35
C ARG A 69 7.57 -9.48 -10.49
N GLU A 70 6.64 -9.50 -11.44
CA GLU A 70 6.63 -8.58 -12.58
C GLU A 70 6.50 -7.13 -12.13
N CYS A 71 5.53 -6.82 -11.27
CA CYS A 71 5.33 -5.46 -10.79
C CYS A 71 6.52 -4.99 -9.93
N LYS A 72 7.11 -5.85 -9.08
CA LYS A 72 8.34 -5.52 -8.35
C LYS A 72 9.48 -5.18 -9.29
N LEU A 73 9.69 -5.99 -10.33
CA LEU A 73 10.75 -5.78 -11.31
C LEU A 73 10.52 -4.56 -12.19
N GLY A 74 9.28 -4.35 -12.66
CA GLY A 74 8.92 -3.32 -13.62
C GLY A 74 8.72 -1.94 -13.01
N TYR A 75 8.14 -1.84 -11.81
CA TYR A 75 7.84 -0.55 -11.15
C TYR A 75 8.67 -0.34 -9.90
N GLY A 76 8.79 -1.37 -9.06
CA GLY A 76 9.40 -1.21 -7.74
C GLY A 76 10.91 -1.02 -7.78
N VAL A 77 11.61 -1.81 -8.60
CA VAL A 77 13.06 -1.71 -8.79
C VAL A 77 13.47 -0.33 -9.33
N PRO A 78 12.86 0.22 -10.40
CA PRO A 78 13.20 1.56 -10.87
C PRO A 78 13.04 2.66 -9.81
N ILE A 79 12.01 2.57 -8.97
CA ILE A 79 11.81 3.53 -7.86
C ILE A 79 12.95 3.41 -6.84
N LEU A 80 13.30 2.20 -6.41
CA LEU A 80 14.38 1.97 -5.45
C LEU A 80 15.78 2.29 -5.99
N ARG A 81 16.01 2.11 -7.29
CA ARG A 81 17.28 2.46 -7.96
C ARG A 81 17.56 3.97 -8.01
N ARG A 82 16.65 4.82 -7.52
CA ARG A 82 16.94 6.24 -7.29
C ARG A 82 17.89 6.44 -6.11
N ASP A 83 17.91 5.51 -5.16
CA ASP A 83 18.93 5.47 -4.11
C ASP A 83 20.24 4.87 -4.65
N ILE A 84 21.34 5.57 -4.41
CA ILE A 84 22.66 5.23 -4.97
C ILE A 84 23.15 3.88 -4.44
N ALA A 85 22.96 3.60 -3.15
CA ALA A 85 23.41 2.35 -2.55
C ALA A 85 22.63 1.15 -3.11
N THR A 86 21.31 1.29 -3.22
CA THR A 86 20.44 0.26 -3.79
C THR A 86 20.74 0.04 -5.27
N ASN A 87 20.98 1.11 -6.04
CA ASN A 87 21.36 0.99 -7.44
C ASN A 87 22.68 0.24 -7.62
N TRP A 88 23.70 0.57 -6.83
CA TRP A 88 24.99 -0.12 -6.88
C TRP A 88 24.84 -1.62 -6.61
N VAL A 89 24.11 -2.00 -5.56
CA VAL A 89 23.84 -3.42 -5.26
C VAL A 89 23.15 -4.11 -6.42
N TYR A 90 22.13 -3.48 -7.00
CA TYR A 90 21.35 -4.04 -8.10
C TYR A 90 22.21 -4.24 -9.36
N GLU A 91 23.03 -3.27 -9.72
CA GLU A 91 23.95 -3.33 -10.86
C GLU A 91 24.96 -4.48 -10.76
N GLN A 92 25.53 -4.67 -9.56
CA GLN A 92 26.54 -5.71 -9.34
C GLN A 92 25.94 -7.12 -9.28
N SER A 93 24.66 -7.26 -8.90
CA SER A 93 24.06 -8.57 -8.60
C SER A 93 22.99 -9.03 -9.60
N ILE A 94 22.05 -8.15 -9.98
CA ILE A 94 20.82 -8.54 -10.69
C ILE A 94 20.85 -8.11 -12.16
N ASP A 95 21.50 -6.99 -12.51
CA ASP A 95 21.39 -6.42 -13.86
C ASP A 95 21.84 -7.39 -14.97
N LYS A 96 22.87 -8.20 -14.70
CA LYS A 96 23.45 -9.17 -15.65
C LYS A 96 22.66 -10.47 -15.78
N LEU A 97 21.62 -10.69 -14.96
CA LEU A 97 20.83 -11.92 -15.00
C LEU A 97 19.88 -11.90 -16.22
N PRO A 98 19.59 -13.05 -16.84
CA PRO A 98 18.47 -13.19 -17.77
C PRO A 98 17.13 -12.80 -17.12
N HIS A 99 16.17 -12.32 -17.91
CA HIS A 99 14.89 -11.79 -17.42
C HIS A 99 14.16 -12.78 -16.49
N GLU A 100 14.06 -14.05 -16.88
CA GLU A 100 13.43 -15.11 -16.07
C GLU A 100 14.10 -15.25 -14.69
N LYS A 101 15.44 -15.18 -14.65
CA LYS A 101 16.18 -15.23 -13.39
C LYS A 101 15.94 -13.97 -12.55
N LYS A 102 15.77 -12.79 -13.17
CA LYS A 102 15.41 -11.57 -12.43
C LYS A 102 14.06 -11.74 -11.72
N LEU A 103 13.05 -12.31 -12.40
CA LEU A 103 11.74 -12.58 -11.81
C LEU A 103 11.83 -13.53 -10.61
N ILE A 104 12.60 -14.61 -10.71
CA ILE A 104 12.81 -15.55 -9.60
C ILE A 104 13.48 -14.86 -8.41
N VAL A 105 14.45 -13.97 -8.66
CA VAL A 105 15.12 -13.21 -7.59
C VAL A 105 14.15 -12.28 -6.83
N MET A 106 13.08 -11.78 -7.47
CA MET A 106 12.08 -10.92 -6.82
C MET A 106 11.28 -11.60 -5.71
N ASP A 107 11.34 -12.93 -5.60
CA ASP A 107 10.80 -13.66 -4.44
C ASP A 107 11.56 -13.38 -3.14
N ARG A 108 12.85 -13.05 -3.25
CA ARG A 108 13.76 -12.91 -2.11
C ARG A 108 14.33 -11.50 -1.99
N PHE A 109 14.39 -10.76 -3.09
CA PHE A 109 14.84 -9.38 -3.07
C PHE A 109 13.77 -8.48 -2.43
N ALA A 110 14.16 -7.81 -1.35
CA ALA A 110 13.27 -6.91 -0.62
C ALA A 110 13.02 -5.65 -1.47
N VAL A 111 11.79 -5.51 -1.99
CA VAL A 111 11.38 -4.33 -2.79
C VAL A 111 10.33 -3.52 -2.02
N THR A 112 9.09 -3.98 -2.00
CA THR A 112 7.97 -3.21 -1.44
C THR A 112 7.96 -3.13 0.10
N SER A 113 8.81 -3.90 0.78
CA SER A 113 8.97 -3.89 2.23
C SER A 113 9.93 -2.80 2.73
N ILE A 114 10.85 -2.33 1.88
CA ILE A 114 11.85 -1.31 2.22
C ILE A 114 11.50 0.08 1.66
N MET A 115 10.46 0.16 0.82
CA MET A 115 9.95 1.43 0.30
C MET A 115 9.41 2.32 1.42
N SER A 116 9.71 3.61 1.33
CA SER A 116 9.02 4.67 2.06
C SER A 116 7.55 4.78 1.63
N ALA A 117 6.74 5.47 2.43
CA ALA A 117 5.34 5.71 2.10
C ALA A 117 5.16 6.46 0.76
N LYS A 118 6.09 7.36 0.40
CA LYS A 118 6.06 8.11 -0.85
C LYS A 118 6.33 7.20 -2.05
N GLU A 119 7.40 6.42 -1.99
CA GLU A 119 7.77 5.47 -3.05
C GLU A 119 6.71 4.40 -3.25
N LYS A 120 6.07 3.97 -2.16
CA LYS A 120 5.00 2.98 -2.23
C LYS A 120 3.71 3.54 -2.84
N LYS A 121 3.39 4.81 -2.56
CA LYS A 121 2.30 5.49 -3.26
C LYS A 121 2.58 5.56 -4.76
N GLU A 122 3.79 5.96 -5.12
CA GLU A 122 4.24 6.01 -6.52
C GLU A 122 4.16 4.64 -7.19
N TYR A 123 4.61 3.58 -6.51
CA TYR A 123 4.51 2.20 -6.98
C TYR A 123 3.06 1.79 -7.30
N LEU A 124 2.11 2.13 -6.42
CA LEU A 124 0.69 1.88 -6.66
C LEU A 124 0.17 2.74 -7.82
N THR A 125 0.55 4.01 -7.93
CA THR A 125 0.18 4.85 -9.07
C THR A 125 0.68 4.27 -10.40
N CYS A 126 1.91 3.74 -10.46
CA CYS A 126 2.42 3.05 -11.64
C CYS A 126 1.57 1.84 -12.03
N MET A 127 1.22 0.99 -11.06
CA MET A 127 0.33 -0.15 -11.31
C MET A 127 -1.05 0.31 -11.81
N GLN A 128 -1.63 1.35 -11.22
CA GLN A 128 -2.95 1.85 -11.63
C GLN A 128 -2.94 2.46 -13.04
N ASN A 129 -1.84 3.10 -13.44
CA ASN A 129 -1.69 3.65 -14.79
C ASN A 129 -1.71 2.53 -15.85
N ASP A 130 -1.05 1.40 -15.56
CA ASP A 130 -1.00 0.25 -16.47
C ASP A 130 -2.25 -0.62 -16.40
N TYR A 131 -2.96 -0.61 -15.26
CA TYR A 131 -4.21 -1.33 -15.05
C TYR A 131 -5.31 -0.36 -14.55
N PRO A 132 -5.93 0.43 -15.44
CA PRO A 132 -6.91 1.45 -15.07
C PRO A 132 -8.20 0.91 -14.43
N PHE A 133 -8.44 -0.41 -14.51
CA PHE A 133 -9.57 -1.07 -13.84
C PHE A 133 -9.35 -1.28 -12.34
N LEU A 134 -8.12 -1.10 -11.84
CA LEU A 134 -7.82 -1.17 -10.42
C LEU A 134 -8.47 0.01 -9.68
N SER A 135 -9.07 -0.28 -8.53
CA SER A 135 -9.85 0.67 -7.71
C SER A 135 -9.27 2.09 -7.63
N ASN A 136 -10.10 3.10 -7.94
CA ASN A 136 -9.75 4.52 -8.12
C ASN A 136 -9.22 5.30 -6.88
N GLU A 137 -8.85 4.65 -5.77
CA GLU A 137 -8.42 5.33 -4.54
C GLU A 137 -6.99 4.93 -4.14
N VAL A 138 -6.00 5.76 -4.50
CA VAL A 138 -4.56 5.64 -4.16
C VAL A 138 -4.01 6.86 -3.42
#